data_AF-A0A8S9XXU3-F1
#
_entry.id   AF-A0A8S9XXU3-F1
#
_cell.length_a   1.000
_cell.length_b   1.000
_cell.length_c   1.000
_cell.angle_alpha   90.00
_cell.angle_beta   90.00
_cell.angle_gamma   90.00
#
_symmetry.space_group_name_H-M   'P 1'
#
loop_
_entity.id
_entity.type
_entity.pdbx_description
1 polymer ?
#
loop_
_entity_poly.entity_id
_entity_poly.type
_entity_poly.pdbx_seq_one_letter_code
_entity_poly.pdbx_strand_id
1 'polypeptide(L)'
;MWRQGKQDELLQEAIRCDRQLVSARSRGRENMTRVFTRLVTRGKLRDATRLATNRSGGAILNPDSQLEDGNTVVEVLKSKHPPQFLPSPDTFLPANDLPLLVDVNITANHVERAAHRLKGSAGPSGTDAEQWRNLLLRYGSHRTRLREAVAALTRRLANRIVEWDQIRALLARRGVALDKRP
;
A
#
# COMPACT_ATOMS: atom_id res chain seq x y z
N MET A 1 -20.39 6.35 20.06
CA MET A 1 -20.39 5.19 19.13
C MET A 1 -19.25 4.20 19.39
N TRP A 2 -17.97 4.52 19.16
CA TRP A 2 -16.86 3.55 19.32
C TRP A 2 -16.70 2.97 20.74
N ARG A 3 -16.69 3.82 21.76
CA ARG A 3 -16.62 3.38 23.18
C ARG A 3 -17.91 2.70 23.68
N GLN A 4 -18.98 2.73 22.88
CA GLN A 4 -20.30 2.20 23.21
C GLN A 4 -20.61 0.91 22.43
N GLY A 5 -19.64 0.33 21.70
CA GLY A 5 -19.81 -0.92 20.96
C GLY A 5 -20.73 -0.83 19.74
N LYS A 6 -21.12 0.38 19.31
CA LYS A 6 -22.11 0.59 18.25
C LYS A 6 -21.49 0.54 16.85
N GLN A 7 -21.09 -0.66 16.43
CA GLN A 7 -20.35 -0.91 15.19
C GLN A 7 -21.20 -0.63 13.94
N ASP A 8 -22.49 -0.97 13.96
CA ASP A 8 -23.39 -0.75 12.83
C ASP A 8 -23.65 0.74 12.56
N GLU A 9 -23.84 1.53 13.62
CA GLU A 9 -23.99 2.99 13.50
C GLU A 9 -22.73 3.64 12.91
N LEU A 10 -21.54 3.16 13.29
CA LEU A 10 -20.27 3.63 12.72
C LEU A 10 -20.14 3.28 11.24
N LEU A 11 -20.56 2.08 10.84
CA LEU A 11 -20.52 1.64 9.46
C LEU A 11 -21.51 2.46 8.60
N GLN A 12 -22.71 2.69 9.09
CA GLN A 12 -23.72 3.53 8.42
C GLN A 12 -23.24 4.98 8.27
N GLU A 13 -22.60 5.53 9.30
CA GLU A 13 -22.04 6.87 9.23
C GLU A 13 -20.87 6.95 8.24
N ALA A 14 -19.99 5.94 8.20
CA ALA A 14 -18.93 5.85 7.20
C ALA A 14 -19.49 5.80 5.77
N ILE A 15 -20.54 4.99 5.52
CA ILE A 15 -21.23 4.91 4.23
C ILE A 15 -21.85 6.25 3.85
N ARG A 16 -22.47 6.95 4.81
CA ARG A 16 -23.07 8.27 4.59
C ARG A 16 -22.01 9.32 4.24
N CYS A 17 -20.89 9.36 4.97
CA CYS A 17 -19.76 10.23 4.65
C CYS A 17 -19.22 9.93 3.24
N ASP A 18 -19.09 8.65 2.88
CA ASP A 18 -18.58 8.24 1.57
C ASP A 18 -19.50 8.70 0.42
N ARG A 19 -20.82 8.57 0.57
CA ARG A 19 -21.81 9.10 -0.39
C ARG A 19 -21.72 10.61 -0.57
N GLN A 20 -21.45 11.36 0.50
CA GLN A 20 -21.24 12.81 0.43
C GLN A 20 -19.93 13.18 -0.28
N LEU A 21 -18.89 12.34 -0.16
CA LEU A 21 -17.63 12.56 -0.89
C LEU A 21 -17.79 12.40 -2.41
N VAL A 22 -18.71 11.53 -2.87
CA VAL A 22 -18.99 11.33 -4.31
C VAL A 22 -19.58 12.59 -4.96
N SER A 23 -20.30 13.43 -4.22
CA SER A 23 -20.91 14.66 -4.76
C SER A 23 -19.89 15.79 -5.04
N ALA A 24 -18.64 15.64 -4.63
CA ALA A 24 -17.60 16.63 -4.87
C ALA A 24 -16.75 16.27 -6.10
N ARG A 25 -17.23 16.66 -7.29
CA ARG A 25 -16.52 17.54 -8.25
C ARG A 25 -16.84 17.20 -9.71
N SER A 26 -17.58 18.07 -10.39
CA SER A 26 -17.21 18.48 -11.75
C SER A 26 -15.89 19.27 -11.65
N ARG A 27 -14.77 18.63 -12.01
CA ARG A 27 -13.42 19.20 -11.82
C ARG A 27 -13.06 20.12 -12.98
N GLY A 28 -13.41 21.41 -12.86
CA GLY A 28 -12.96 22.45 -13.79
C GLY A 28 -11.46 22.79 -13.69
N ARG A 29 -10.92 23.45 -14.72
CA ARG A 29 -9.51 23.93 -14.83
C ARG A 29 -9.02 24.72 -13.62
N GLU A 30 -9.89 25.49 -12.98
CA GLU A 30 -9.59 26.32 -11.81
C GLU A 30 -9.11 25.51 -10.59
N ASN A 31 -9.60 24.27 -10.46
CA ASN A 31 -9.17 23.34 -9.40
C ASN A 31 -7.73 22.85 -9.65
N MET A 32 -7.36 22.66 -10.92
CA MET A 32 -6.02 22.22 -11.32
C MET A 32 -4.96 23.25 -10.92
N THR A 33 -5.20 24.53 -11.21
CA THR A 33 -4.31 25.63 -10.84
C THR A 33 -4.14 25.70 -9.32
N ARG A 34 -5.23 25.62 -8.55
CA ARG A 34 -5.16 25.62 -7.08
C ARG A 34 -4.38 24.44 -6.51
N VAL A 35 -4.54 23.24 -7.08
CA VAL A 35 -3.79 22.05 -6.64
C VAL A 35 -2.32 22.17 -7.04
N PHE A 36 -2.03 22.64 -8.25
CA PHE A 36 -0.68 22.88 -8.72
C PHE A 36 0.07 23.89 -7.82
N THR A 37 -0.52 25.07 -7.56
CA THR A 37 0.07 26.08 -6.67
C THR A 37 0.31 25.53 -5.27
N ARG A 38 -0.60 24.70 -4.74
CA ARG A 38 -0.42 24.03 -3.45
C ARG A 38 0.75 23.04 -3.45
N LEU A 39 0.92 22.28 -4.53
CA LEU A 39 2.03 21.33 -4.65
C LEU A 39 3.37 22.06 -4.74
N VAL A 40 3.44 23.13 -5.53
CA VAL A 40 4.64 23.98 -5.66
C VAL A 40 5.02 24.62 -4.33
N THR A 41 4.06 25.24 -3.63
CA THR A 41 4.31 25.86 -2.31
C THR A 41 4.76 24.85 -1.24
N ARG A 42 4.37 23.58 -1.37
CA ARG A 42 4.84 22.48 -0.51
C ARG A 42 6.17 21.86 -0.97
N GLY A 43 6.80 22.38 -2.02
CA GLY A 43 8.04 21.84 -2.60
C GLY A 43 7.85 20.51 -3.35
N LYS A 44 6.61 20.07 -3.59
CA LYS A 44 6.29 18.83 -4.33
C LYS A 44 6.34 19.06 -5.85
N LEU A 45 7.48 19.56 -6.34
CA LEU A 45 7.66 19.98 -7.74
C LEU A 45 7.40 18.83 -8.71
N ARG A 46 7.89 17.62 -8.43
CA ARG A 46 7.66 16.43 -9.27
C ARG A 46 6.16 16.12 -9.44
N ASP A 47 5.39 16.19 -8.35
CA ASP A 47 3.95 15.91 -8.39
C ASP A 47 3.21 17.02 -9.13
N ALA A 48 3.62 18.28 -8.94
CA ALA A 48 3.09 19.43 -9.69
C ALA A 48 3.35 19.29 -11.20
N THR A 49 4.56 18.94 -11.61
CA THR A 49 4.91 18.69 -13.02
C THR A 49 4.10 17.54 -13.59
N ARG A 50 3.92 16.44 -12.84
CA ARG A 50 3.10 15.30 -13.28
C ARG A 50 1.64 15.69 -13.50
N LEU A 51 1.10 16.53 -12.61
CA LEU A 51 -0.25 17.09 -12.73
C LEU A 51 -0.40 17.97 -13.96
N ALA A 52 0.57 18.86 -14.22
CA ALA A 52 0.54 19.77 -15.36
C ALA A 52 0.74 19.08 -16.72
N THR A 53 1.54 18.02 -16.76
CA THR A 53 1.85 17.26 -17.99
C THR A 53 0.84 16.18 -18.31
N ASN A 54 -0.26 16.09 -17.55
CA ASN A 54 -1.32 15.11 -17.73
C ASN A 54 -0.80 13.68 -17.92
N ARG A 55 0.27 13.31 -17.19
CA ARG A 55 0.80 11.95 -17.14
C ARG A 55 -0.14 11.08 -16.29
N SER A 56 -1.33 10.85 -16.81
CA SER A 56 -2.42 10.06 -16.24
C SER A 56 -2.35 8.61 -16.73
N GLY A 57 -1.22 7.94 -16.48
CA GLY A 57 -1.09 6.48 -16.60
C GLY A 57 -0.91 5.86 -15.22
N GLY A 58 -1.20 4.56 -15.07
CA GLY A 58 -1.10 3.87 -13.77
C GLY A 58 -2.30 4.11 -12.84
N ALA A 59 -3.44 4.50 -13.42
CA ALA A 59 -4.72 4.47 -12.70
C ALA A 59 -5.09 3.03 -12.31
N ILE A 60 -6.02 2.89 -11.37
CA ILE A 60 -6.57 1.59 -11.01
C ILE A 60 -7.56 1.19 -12.10
N LEU A 61 -7.36 0.03 -12.71
CA LEU A 61 -8.30 -0.59 -13.63
C LEU A 61 -9.36 -1.36 -12.85
N ASN A 62 -10.59 -1.32 -13.32
CA ASN A 62 -11.64 -2.20 -12.79
C ASN A 62 -11.38 -3.62 -13.34
N PRO A 63 -11.36 -4.65 -12.48
CA PRO A 63 -11.35 -6.07 -12.86
C PRO A 63 -12.19 -6.43 -14.08
N ASP A 64 -13.39 -5.85 -14.19
CA ASP A 64 -14.38 -6.19 -15.21
C ASP A 64 -14.28 -5.32 -16.48
N SER A 65 -13.35 -4.35 -16.52
CA SER A 65 -13.14 -3.53 -17.71
C SER A 65 -12.57 -4.37 -18.85
N GLN A 66 -13.06 -4.13 -20.06
CA GLN A 66 -12.50 -4.74 -21.27
C GLN A 66 -11.27 -3.98 -21.75
N LEU A 67 -10.26 -4.74 -22.16
CA LEU A 67 -9.04 -4.26 -22.81
C LEU A 67 -9.21 -4.29 -24.34
N GLU A 68 -8.23 -3.75 -25.08
CA GLU A 68 -8.25 -3.68 -26.55
C GLU A 68 -8.41 -5.05 -27.21
N ASP A 69 -7.90 -6.12 -26.57
CA ASP A 69 -7.97 -7.50 -27.04
C ASP A 69 -9.32 -8.19 -26.72
N GLY A 70 -10.32 -7.44 -26.21
CA GLY A 70 -11.65 -7.95 -25.86
C GLY A 70 -11.74 -8.71 -24.53
N ASN A 71 -10.60 -9.13 -23.97
CA ASN A 71 -10.51 -9.78 -22.66
C ASN A 71 -10.71 -8.77 -21.51
N THR A 72 -11.22 -9.26 -20.38
CA THR A 72 -11.28 -8.48 -19.14
C THR A 72 -9.90 -8.33 -18.50
N VAL A 73 -9.73 -7.29 -17.68
CA VAL A 73 -8.51 -7.07 -16.90
C VAL A 73 -8.18 -8.28 -16.02
N VAL A 74 -9.18 -8.94 -15.42
CA VAL A 74 -8.95 -10.16 -14.61
C VAL A 74 -8.44 -11.32 -15.45
N GLU A 75 -8.98 -11.54 -16.64
CA GLU A 75 -8.56 -12.63 -17.52
C GLU A 75 -7.11 -12.46 -17.96
N VAL A 76 -6.74 -11.25 -18.37
CA VAL A 76 -5.35 -10.95 -18.77
C VAL A 76 -4.39 -11.07 -17.58
N LEU A 77 -4.78 -10.60 -16.40
CA LEU A 77 -3.95 -10.78 -15.21
C LEU A 77 -3.80 -12.26 -14.84
N LYS A 78 -4.88 -13.05 -14.91
CA LYS A 78 -4.84 -14.50 -14.66
C LYS A 78 -3.95 -15.22 -15.68
N SER A 79 -3.97 -14.85 -16.95
CA SER A 79 -3.15 -15.50 -17.98
C SER A 79 -1.65 -15.26 -17.78
N LYS A 80 -1.27 -14.13 -17.16
CA LYS A 80 0.12 -13.85 -16.77
C LYS A 80 0.60 -14.66 -15.57
N HIS A 81 -0.31 -15.22 -14.78
CA HIS A 81 0.05 -16.04 -13.63
C HIS A 81 0.19 -17.50 -14.06
N PRO A 82 1.38 -18.12 -13.89
CA PRO A 82 1.52 -19.54 -14.16
C PRO A 82 0.59 -20.34 -13.23
N PRO A 83 0.07 -21.49 -13.69
CA PRO A 83 -0.69 -22.38 -12.82
C PRO A 83 0.19 -22.79 -11.63
N GLN A 84 -0.43 -22.90 -10.46
CA GLN A 84 0.26 -23.37 -9.28
C GLN A 84 0.80 -24.78 -9.55
N PHE A 85 2.10 -24.97 -9.35
CA PHE A 85 2.78 -26.24 -9.62
C PHE A 85 3.56 -26.66 -8.37
N LEU A 86 3.52 -27.95 -8.06
CA LEU A 86 4.36 -28.53 -7.02
C LEU A 86 5.78 -28.67 -7.58
N PRO A 87 6.80 -28.02 -7.00
CA PRO A 87 8.17 -28.15 -7.50
C PRO A 87 8.59 -29.62 -7.54
N SER A 88 9.26 -30.04 -8.62
CA SER A 88 9.80 -31.40 -8.71
C SER A 88 10.80 -31.63 -7.57
N PRO A 89 10.85 -32.82 -6.96
CA PRO A 89 11.86 -33.17 -5.97
C PRO A 89 13.31 -32.85 -6.40
N ASP A 90 13.60 -33.02 -7.69
CA ASP A 90 14.92 -32.76 -8.28
C ASP A 90 15.32 -31.27 -8.28
N THR A 91 14.35 -30.38 -8.04
CA THR A 91 14.57 -28.92 -7.93
C THR A 91 15.05 -28.51 -6.54
N PHE A 92 14.86 -29.38 -5.53
CA PHE A 92 15.35 -29.10 -4.19
C PHE A 92 16.87 -29.29 -4.17
N LEU A 93 17.56 -28.35 -3.52
CA LEU A 93 18.99 -28.53 -3.26
C LEU A 93 19.17 -29.78 -2.40
N PRO A 94 20.02 -30.74 -2.81
CA PRO A 94 20.33 -31.91 -1.99
C PRO A 94 21.14 -31.44 -0.78
N ALA A 95 20.46 -31.11 0.30
CA ALA A 95 21.06 -30.68 1.55
C ALA A 95 20.65 -31.68 2.64
N ASN A 96 21.63 -32.39 3.19
CA ASN A 96 21.42 -33.29 4.32
C ASN A 96 21.14 -32.48 5.61
N ASP A 97 21.72 -31.29 5.70
CA ASP A 97 21.55 -30.36 6.80
C ASP A 97 21.02 -29.02 6.29
N LEU A 98 19.98 -28.50 6.96
CA LEU A 98 19.50 -27.15 6.70
C LEU A 98 20.51 -26.15 7.29
N PRO A 99 20.81 -25.04 6.58
CA PRO A 99 21.66 -24.00 7.15
C PRO A 99 21.02 -23.43 8.42
N LEU A 100 21.86 -23.06 9.39
CA LEU A 100 21.38 -22.41 10.61
C LEU A 100 20.60 -21.15 10.25
N LEU A 101 19.32 -21.11 10.62
CA LEU A 101 18.51 -19.91 10.48
C LEU A 101 18.93 -18.92 11.57
N VAL A 102 19.68 -17.90 11.19
CA VAL A 102 20.03 -16.80 12.11
C VAL A 102 18.82 -15.89 12.24
N ASP A 103 18.32 -15.75 13.47
CA ASP A 103 17.18 -14.87 13.76
C ASP A 103 17.45 -13.43 13.32
N VAL A 104 16.55 -12.91 12.50
CA VAL A 104 16.59 -11.51 12.08
C VAL A 104 16.16 -10.63 13.25
N ASN A 105 17.10 -9.87 13.80
CA ASN A 105 16.84 -8.93 14.89
C ASN A 105 16.70 -7.49 14.38
N ILE A 106 15.46 -7.04 14.22
CA ILE A 106 15.14 -5.65 13.87
C ILE A 106 14.81 -4.87 15.13
N THR A 107 15.32 -3.65 15.29
CA THR A 107 15.04 -2.78 16.45
C THR A 107 14.38 -1.47 16.02
N ALA A 108 13.87 -0.69 16.98
CA ALA A 108 13.29 0.63 16.69
C ALA A 108 14.30 1.58 15.98
N ASN A 109 15.59 1.46 16.29
CA ASN A 109 16.65 2.22 15.63
C ASN A 109 16.81 1.82 14.14
N HIS A 110 16.69 0.53 13.82
CA HIS A 110 16.69 0.07 12.43
C HIS A 110 15.49 0.67 11.66
N VAL A 111 14.30 0.69 12.27
CA VAL A 111 13.09 1.30 11.68
C VAL A 111 13.26 2.81 11.50
N GLU A 112 13.87 3.52 12.46
CA GLU A 112 14.19 4.94 12.33
C GLU A 112 15.11 5.23 11.13
N ARG A 113 16.20 4.47 11.01
CA ARG A 113 17.14 4.60 9.88
C ARG A 113 16.45 4.34 8.54
N ALA A 114 15.56 3.35 8.47
CA ALA A 114 14.75 3.08 7.29
C ALA A 114 13.76 4.23 7.00
N ALA A 115 13.13 4.78 8.05
CA ALA A 115 12.17 5.88 7.93
C ALA A 115 12.78 7.10 7.24
N HIS A 116 14.00 7.51 7.61
CA HIS A 116 14.71 8.62 6.95
C HIS A 116 14.88 8.46 5.44
N ARG A 117 14.91 7.22 4.94
CA ARG A 117 15.13 6.89 3.54
C ARG A 117 13.84 6.59 2.77
N LEU A 118 12.68 6.62 3.44
CA LEU A 118 11.40 6.35 2.77
C LEU A 118 11.16 7.33 1.64
N LYS A 119 10.85 6.80 0.46
CA LYS A 119 10.43 7.52 -0.74
C LYS A 119 9.23 6.79 -1.33
N GLY A 120 8.31 7.52 -1.93
CA GLY A 120 7.11 6.92 -2.54
C GLY A 120 5.87 7.77 -2.33
N SER A 121 4.98 7.73 -3.31
CA SER A 121 3.65 8.33 -3.23
C SER A 121 2.69 7.45 -2.41
N ALA A 122 1.49 7.94 -2.16
CA ALA A 122 0.44 7.15 -1.53
C ALA A 122 0.14 5.89 -2.35
N GLY A 123 0.14 4.74 -1.67
CA GLY A 123 -0.39 3.49 -2.22
C GLY A 123 -1.92 3.40 -2.04
N PRO A 124 -2.52 2.22 -2.29
CA PRO A 124 -3.95 1.98 -2.08
C PRO A 124 -4.43 2.23 -0.64
N SER A 125 -3.50 2.32 0.32
CA SER A 125 -3.77 2.68 1.70
C SER A 125 -3.94 4.18 1.95
N GLY A 126 -3.72 5.03 0.95
CA GLY A 126 -3.78 6.49 1.08
C GLY A 126 -2.58 7.14 1.79
N THR A 127 -1.71 6.34 2.40
CA THR A 127 -0.53 6.84 3.12
C THR A 127 0.70 6.90 2.23
N ASP A 128 1.34 8.08 2.15
CA ASP A 128 2.58 8.28 1.39
C ASP A 128 3.83 8.20 2.29
N ALA A 129 5.01 8.21 1.66
CA ALA A 129 6.27 8.15 2.40
C ALA A 129 6.48 9.34 3.34
N GLU A 130 5.91 10.51 3.04
CA GLU A 130 6.02 11.69 3.90
C GLU A 130 5.23 11.54 5.19
N GLN A 131 3.99 11.06 5.09
CA GLN A 131 3.18 10.74 6.26
C GLN A 131 3.85 9.68 7.13
N TRP A 132 4.37 8.61 6.54
CA TRP A 132 5.10 7.59 7.29
C TRP A 132 6.36 8.15 7.96
N ARG A 133 7.14 9.02 7.29
CA ARG A 133 8.25 9.73 7.92
C ARG A 133 7.79 10.56 9.11
N ASN A 134 6.70 11.31 8.98
CA ASN A 134 6.19 12.13 10.08
C ASN A 134 5.76 11.26 11.26
N LEU A 135 4.95 10.22 11.01
CA LEU A 135 4.49 9.25 12.01
C LEU A 135 5.67 8.60 12.75
N LEU A 136 6.71 8.20 12.00
CA LEU A 136 7.86 7.52 12.55
C LEU A 136 8.92 8.46 13.10
N LEU A 137 8.96 9.76 12.79
CA LEU A 137 10.09 10.63 13.19
C LEU A 137 9.71 11.81 14.09
N ARG A 138 8.48 12.34 14.03
CA ARG A 138 8.17 13.66 14.64
C ARG A 138 7.39 13.62 15.95
N TYR A 139 6.57 12.58 16.21
CA TYR A 139 5.59 12.59 17.31
C TYR A 139 6.11 12.03 18.65
N GLY A 140 7.20 12.61 19.19
CA GLY A 140 7.62 12.40 20.60
C GLY A 140 7.78 10.94 21.03
N SER A 141 7.01 10.49 22.03
CA SER A 141 6.98 9.10 22.52
C SER A 141 6.18 8.16 21.61
N HIS A 142 5.16 8.67 20.91
CA HIS A 142 4.30 7.88 20.02
C HIS A 142 5.07 7.30 18.83
N ARG A 143 6.05 8.05 18.29
CA ARG A 143 6.92 7.55 17.22
C ARG A 143 7.77 6.35 17.69
N THR A 144 8.24 6.34 18.93
CA THR A 144 9.05 5.25 19.48
C THR A 144 8.22 3.98 19.58
N ARG A 145 7.03 4.09 20.20
CA ARG A 145 6.08 2.98 20.29
C ARG A 145 5.69 2.43 18.91
N LEU A 146 5.48 3.32 17.93
CA LEU A 146 5.18 2.90 16.56
C LEU A 146 6.37 2.16 15.91
N ARG A 147 7.60 2.67 16.05
CA ARG A 147 8.81 1.99 15.55
C ARG A 147 9.01 0.63 16.20
N GLU A 148 8.75 0.50 17.50
CA GLU A 148 8.81 -0.77 18.22
C GLU A 148 7.76 -1.76 17.71
N ALA A 149 6.51 -1.30 17.50
CA ALA A 149 5.46 -2.14 16.93
C ALA A 149 5.81 -2.62 15.52
N VAL A 150 6.34 -1.74 14.67
CA VAL A 150 6.83 -2.09 13.33
C VAL A 150 7.98 -3.09 13.43
N ALA A 151 8.97 -2.86 14.31
CA ALA A 151 10.08 -3.78 14.49
C ALA A 151 9.62 -5.16 14.99
N ALA A 152 8.68 -5.21 15.93
CA ALA A 152 8.10 -6.45 16.44
C ALA A 152 7.35 -7.22 15.35
N LEU A 153 6.55 -6.53 14.53
CA LEU A 153 5.89 -7.13 13.38
C LEU A 153 6.90 -7.69 12.38
N THR A 154 7.94 -6.93 12.04
CA THR A 154 8.99 -7.39 11.10
C THR A 154 9.73 -8.60 11.63
N ARG A 155 10.14 -8.63 12.91
CA ARG A 155 10.76 -9.81 13.52
C ARG A 155 9.84 -11.03 13.47
N ARG A 156 8.55 -10.84 13.78
CA ARG A 156 7.56 -11.92 13.71
C ARG A 156 7.45 -12.50 12.30
N LEU A 157 7.37 -11.64 11.28
CA LEU A 157 7.28 -12.08 9.88
C LEU A 157 8.58 -12.70 9.36
N ALA A 158 9.74 -12.28 9.87
CA ALA A 158 11.03 -12.78 9.41
C ALA A 158 11.44 -14.12 10.05
N ASN A 159 11.06 -14.34 11.31
CA ASN A 159 11.58 -15.47 12.10
C ASN A 159 10.52 -16.55 12.38
N ARG A 160 9.27 -16.40 11.90
CA ARG A 160 8.19 -17.36 12.17
C ARG A 160 7.33 -17.60 10.94
N ILE A 161 6.78 -18.81 10.88
CA ILE A 161 5.61 -19.09 10.04
C ILE A 161 4.42 -18.38 10.69
N VAL A 162 3.71 -17.56 9.91
CA VAL A 162 2.57 -16.78 10.38
C VAL A 162 1.33 -17.21 9.61
N GLU A 163 0.28 -17.58 10.34
CA GLU A 163 -1.00 -17.99 9.78
C GLU A 163 -1.60 -16.88 8.90
N TRP A 164 -2.22 -17.29 7.79
CA TRP A 164 -2.73 -16.37 6.78
C TRP A 164 -3.77 -15.39 7.32
N ASP A 165 -4.66 -15.85 8.19
CA ASP A 165 -5.72 -15.06 8.83
C ASP A 165 -5.17 -13.86 9.62
N GLN A 166 -3.97 -13.98 10.19
CA GLN A 166 -3.30 -12.94 10.98
C GLN A 166 -2.66 -11.84 10.11
N ILE A 167 -2.35 -12.12 8.84
CA ILE A 167 -1.63 -11.19 7.95
C ILE A 167 -2.42 -10.82 6.70
N ARG A 168 -3.55 -11.48 6.41
CA ARG A 168 -4.36 -11.24 5.21
C ARG A 168 -4.74 -9.78 5.04
N ALA A 169 -5.07 -9.07 6.13
CA ALA A 169 -5.43 -7.66 6.08
C ALA A 169 -4.24 -6.76 5.67
N LEU A 170 -3.03 -7.11 6.11
CA LEU A 170 -1.80 -6.41 5.72
C LEU A 170 -1.49 -6.63 4.23
N LEU A 171 -1.82 -7.82 3.70
CA LEU A 171 -1.51 -8.23 2.33
C LEU A 171 -2.63 -7.96 1.32
N ALA A 172 -3.88 -7.77 1.77
CA ALA A 172 -5.07 -7.59 0.94
C ALA A 172 -4.99 -6.40 -0.04
N ARG A 173 -4.06 -5.46 0.15
CA ARG A 173 -3.88 -4.27 -0.69
C ARG A 173 -2.81 -4.44 -1.79
N ARG A 174 -2.24 -5.63 -1.99
CA ARG A 174 -1.14 -5.87 -2.94
C ARG A 174 -1.56 -6.40 -4.32
N GLY A 175 -2.85 -6.48 -4.63
CA GLY A 175 -3.38 -7.02 -5.90
C GLY A 175 -4.22 -6.05 -6.73
N VAL A 176 -3.91 -4.75 -6.69
CA VAL A 176 -4.69 -3.76 -7.46
C VAL A 176 -4.24 -3.78 -8.91
N ALA A 177 -5.20 -3.95 -9.84
CA ALA A 177 -4.92 -3.87 -11.27
C ALA A 177 -4.52 -2.43 -11.63
N LEU A 178 -3.25 -2.22 -11.96
CA LEU A 178 -2.75 -0.92 -12.39
C LEU A 178 -2.75 -0.85 -13.91
N ASP A 179 -3.13 0.30 -14.44
CA ASP A 179 -3.03 0.64 -15.85
C ASP A 179 -1.56 0.83 -16.24
N LYS A 180 -0.89 -0.31 -16.43
CA LYS A 180 0.48 -0.44 -16.89
C LYS A 180 0.53 -1.18 -18.22
N ARG A 181 -0.53 -1.09 -19.02
CA ARG A 181 -0.77 -1.97 -20.16
C ARG A 181 -0.69 -3.43 -19.69
N PRO A 182 -1.69 -3.85 -18.88
CA PRO A 182 -1.69 -5.14 -18.22
C PRO A 182 -1.70 -6.31 -19.19
#